data_AF-A0A6B3F6B1-F1
#
_entry.id   AF-A0A6B3F6B1-F1
#
_cell.length_a   1.000
_cell.length_b   1.000
_cell.length_c   1.000
_cell.angle_alpha   90.00
_cell.angle_beta   90.00
_cell.angle_gamma   90.00
#
_symmetry.space_group_name_H-M   'P 1'
#
loop_
_entity.id
_entity.type
_entity.pdbx_description
1 polymer ?
#
loop_
_entity_poly.entity_id
_entity_poly.type
_entity_poly.pdbx_seq_one_letter_code
_entity_poly.pdbx_strand_id
1 'polypeptide(L)' 'GDLNKVFFTTGGGEAVETAWKLAKQYFKLTGKPTKHKVISRAVAYHGTPQGALSITGLPALKAPFEPLVPGAHKVPNTN' A
#
# COMPACT_ATOMS: atom_id res chain seq x y z
N GLY A 1 -5.24 -17.43 -13.93
CA GLY A 1 -4.44 -17.03 -12.76
C GLY A 1 -4.08 -18.27 -11.98
N ASP A 2 -2.97 -18.24 -11.27
CA ASP A 2 -2.29 -19.37 -10.60
C ASP A 2 -2.11 -19.15 -9.08
N LEU A 3 -2.97 -18.32 -8.48
CA LEU A 3 -2.98 -18.07 -7.03
C LEU A 3 -3.24 -19.36 -6.25
N ASN A 4 -2.39 -19.66 -5.26
CA ASN A 4 -2.44 -20.91 -4.48
C ASN A 4 -2.58 -20.71 -2.96
N LYS A 5 -2.70 -19.46 -2.50
CA LYS A 5 -2.86 -19.08 -1.09
C LYS A 5 -3.85 -17.92 -0.96
N VAL A 6 -4.60 -17.93 0.15
CA VAL A 6 -5.54 -16.87 0.53
C VAL A 6 -5.32 -16.55 2.00
N PHE A 7 -5.32 -15.27 2.33
CA PHE A 7 -5.34 -14.76 3.71
C PHE A 7 -6.56 -13.87 3.87
N PHE A 8 -7.43 -14.18 4.83
CA PHE A 8 -8.67 -13.44 5.05
C PHE A 8 -8.45 -12.24 5.98
N THR A 9 -9.14 -11.14 5.67
CA THR A 9 -9.21 -9.93 6.50
C THR A 9 -10.68 -9.51 6.66
N THR A 10 -10.96 -8.55 7.53
CA THR A 10 -12.33 -8.06 7.76
C THR A 10 -12.74 -6.91 6.84
N GLY A 11 -11.78 -6.31 6.13
CA GLY A 11 -12.04 -5.24 5.17
C GLY A 11 -10.91 -4.99 4.18
N GLY A 12 -11.20 -4.17 3.16
CA GLY A 12 -10.27 -3.85 2.08
C GLY A 12 -9.01 -3.10 2.54
N GLY A 13 -9.13 -2.22 3.54
CA GLY A 13 -7.97 -1.52 4.11
C GLY A 13 -6.98 -2.48 4.77
N GLU A 14 -7.47 -3.46 5.54
CA GLU A 14 -6.65 -4.51 6.14
C GLU A 14 -6.04 -5.44 5.08
N ALA A 15 -6.77 -5.70 3.99
CA ALA A 15 -6.25 -6.48 2.87
C ALA A 15 -5.06 -5.76 2.22
N VAL A 16 -5.13 -4.44 2.04
CA VAL A 16 -4.02 -3.62 1.52
C VAL A 16 -2.83 -3.59 2.48
N GLU A 17 -3.06 -3.43 3.79
CA GLU A 17 -1.99 -3.50 4.80
C GLU A 17 -1.28 -4.85 4.78
N THR A 18 -2.06 -5.94 4.72
CA THR A 18 -1.55 -7.30 4.65
C THR A 18 -0.73 -7.51 3.38
N ALA A 19 -1.23 -7.06 2.23
CA ALA A 19 -0.52 -7.16 0.96
C ALA A 19 0.82 -6.39 0.99
N TRP A 20 0.84 -5.18 1.55
CA TRP A 20 2.08 -4.40 1.62
C TRP A 20 3.11 -5.01 2.58
N LYS A 21 2.66 -5.53 3.73
CA LYS A 21 3.52 -6.28 4.68
C LYS A 21 4.09 -7.54 4.04
N LEU A 22 3.26 -8.30 3.33
CA LEU A 22 3.68 -9.51 2.61
C LEU A 22 4.78 -9.18 1.59
N ALA A 23 4.60 -8.13 0.77
CA ALA A 23 5.59 -7.70 -0.20
C ALA A 23 6.93 -7.30 0.46
N LYS A 24 6.88 -6.52 1.55
CA LYS A 24 8.07 -6.14 2.32
C LYS A 24 8.80 -7.37 2.90
N GLN A 25 8.06 -8.29 3.50
CA GLN A 25 8.61 -9.52 4.08
C GLN A 25 9.23 -10.41 3.01
N TYR A 26 8.56 -10.59 1.86
CA TYR A 26 9.08 -11.35 0.73
C TYR A 26 10.44 -10.82 0.28
N PHE A 27 10.57 -9.50 0.07
CA PHE A 27 11.85 -8.93 -0.35
C PHE A 27 12.93 -9.01 0.74
N LYS A 28 12.55 -8.87 2.01
CA LYS A 28 13.48 -9.10 3.12
C LYS A 28 14.03 -10.54 3.13
N LEU A 29 13.15 -11.53 2.97
CA LEU A 29 13.52 -12.95 2.97
C LEU A 29 14.31 -13.37 1.72
N THR A 30 14.16 -12.65 0.61
CA THR A 30 14.86 -12.93 -0.67
C THR A 30 16.12 -12.07 -0.87
N GLY A 31 16.69 -11.52 0.21
CA GLY A 31 17.97 -10.80 0.18
C GLY A 31 17.90 -9.37 -0.37
N LYS A 32 16.70 -8.77 -0.46
CA LYS A 32 16.47 -7.38 -0.92
C LYS A 32 15.79 -6.54 0.18
N PRO A 33 16.37 -6.43 1.38
CA PRO A 33 15.70 -5.84 2.55
C PRO A 33 15.33 -4.36 2.38
N THR A 34 15.97 -3.64 1.46
CA THR A 34 15.70 -2.23 1.17
C THR A 34 14.55 -2.03 0.15
N LYS A 35 14.01 -3.10 -0.44
CA LYS A 35 12.93 -3.02 -1.43
C LYS A 35 11.56 -2.94 -0.74
N HIS A 36 11.27 -1.78 -0.16
CA HIS A 36 10.07 -1.54 0.66
C HIS A 36 9.17 -0.39 0.16
N LYS A 37 9.60 0.36 -0.87
CA LYS A 37 8.82 1.44 -1.47
C LYS A 37 7.62 0.88 -2.25
N VAL A 38 6.51 1.61 -2.25
CA VAL A 38 5.29 1.28 -3.00
C VAL A 38 4.94 2.44 -3.93
N ILE A 39 4.50 2.11 -5.14
CA ILE A 39 4.06 3.07 -6.16
C ILE A 39 2.56 2.90 -6.35
N SER A 40 1.83 4.00 -6.26
CA SER A 40 0.39 4.05 -6.54
C SER A 40 0.07 5.21 -7.49
N ARG A 41 -1.15 5.25 -8.02
CA ARG A 41 -1.59 6.34 -8.90
C ARG A 41 -2.11 7.51 -8.08
N ALA A 42 -1.89 8.73 -8.58
CA ALA A 42 -2.70 9.87 -8.18
C ALA A 42 -4.18 9.52 -8.35
N VAL A 43 -5.04 10.04 -7.47
CA VAL A 43 -6.50 9.78 -7.40
C VAL A 43 -6.97 8.34 -7.11
N ALA A 44 -6.07 7.36 -6.90
CA ALA A 44 -6.46 6.01 -6.50
C ALA A 44 -6.87 5.92 -5.01
N TYR A 45 -7.82 5.05 -4.67
CA TYR A 45 -8.21 4.75 -3.29
C TYR A 45 -7.75 3.35 -2.88
N HIS A 46 -7.10 3.25 -1.72
CA HIS A 46 -6.57 2.00 -1.18
C HIS A 46 -6.97 1.73 0.28
N GLY A 47 -7.87 2.55 0.85
CA GLY A 47 -8.30 2.44 2.25
C GLY A 47 -7.81 3.59 3.12
N THR A 48 -8.22 3.53 4.39
CA THR A 48 -8.01 4.57 5.41
C THR A 48 -7.12 4.18 6.61
N PRO A 49 -6.75 2.90 6.86
CA PRO A 49 -5.67 2.61 7.80
C PRO A 49 -4.36 3.31 7.41
N GLN A 50 -3.51 3.66 8.36
CA GLN A 50 -2.33 4.53 8.16
C GLN A 50 -1.44 4.16 6.96
N GLY A 51 -1.09 2.88 6.77
CA GLY A 51 -0.31 2.43 5.64
C GLY A 51 -1.10 2.44 4.34
N ALA A 52 -2.34 1.94 4.37
CA ALA A 52 -3.25 1.98 3.22
C ALA A 52 -3.54 3.42 2.74
N LEU A 53 -3.71 4.35 3.67
CA LEU A 53 -3.93 5.78 3.43
C LEU A 53 -2.67 6.44 2.85
N SER A 54 -1.47 5.98 3.21
CA SER A 54 -0.22 6.45 2.58
C SER A 54 -0.14 6.11 1.09
N ILE A 55 -0.75 4.97 0.70
CA ILE A 55 -0.85 4.46 -0.67
C ILE A 55 -2.01 5.15 -1.42
N THR A 56 -3.09 5.49 -0.73
CA THR A 56 -4.19 6.31 -1.29
C THR A 56 -3.65 7.61 -1.90
N GLY A 57 -4.18 7.99 -3.04
CA GLY A 57 -3.80 9.15 -3.85
C GLY A 57 -4.78 10.32 -3.80
N LEU A 58 -5.70 10.33 -2.82
CA LEU A 58 -6.75 11.34 -2.64
C LEU A 58 -6.34 12.35 -1.55
N PRO A 59 -5.97 13.60 -1.90
CA PRO A 59 -5.44 14.58 -0.94
C PRO A 59 -6.40 14.87 0.23
N ALA A 60 -7.69 15.02 -0.05
CA ALA A 60 -8.69 15.35 0.98
C ALA A 60 -8.79 14.29 2.09
N LEU A 61 -8.58 13.01 1.77
CA LEU A 61 -8.58 11.93 2.76
C LEU A 61 -7.28 11.87 3.56
N LYS A 62 -6.17 12.32 2.98
CA LYS A 62 -4.83 12.24 3.58
C LYS A 62 -4.51 13.42 4.47
N ALA A 63 -4.86 14.63 4.01
CA ALA A 63 -4.44 15.89 4.61
C ALA A 63 -4.67 15.98 6.14
N PRO A 64 -5.80 15.48 6.71
CA PRO A 64 -6.01 15.54 8.16
C PRO A 64 -5.07 14.66 8.99
N PHE A 65 -4.37 13.70 8.37
CA PHE A 65 -3.60 12.66 9.05
C PHE A 65 -2.11 12.66 8.69
N GLU A 66 -1.66 13.65 7.93
CA GLU A 66 -0.24 13.81 7.62
C GLU A 66 0.56 14.15 8.89
N PRO A 67 1.82 13.69 9.03
CA PRO A 67 2.56 12.87 8.06
C PRO A 67 2.19 11.39 8.10
N LEU A 68 1.96 10.80 6.91
CA LEU A 68 1.67 9.38 6.76
C LEU A 68 2.93 8.50 6.75
N VAL A 69 2.72 7.18 6.76
CA VAL A 69 3.80 6.17 6.69
C VAL A 69 4.72 6.42 5.49
N PRO A 70 6.06 6.46 5.69
CA PRO A 70 7.00 6.75 4.61
C PRO A 70 7.10 5.61 3.58
N GLY A 71 7.51 5.96 2.36
CA GLY A 71 7.82 5.01 1.29
C GLY A 71 6.72 4.81 0.25
N ALA A 72 5.59 5.51 0.36
CA ALA A 72 4.53 5.52 -0.64
C ALA A 72 4.67 6.70 -1.63
N HIS A 73 4.92 6.38 -2.89
CA HIS A 73 5.12 7.34 -3.98
C HIS A 73 3.94 7.30 -4.95
N LYS A 74 3.49 8.48 -5.37
CA LYS A 74 2.37 8.61 -6.31
C LYS A 74 2.91 8.95 -7.69
N VAL A 75 2.39 8.30 -8.73
CA VAL A 75 2.67 8.63 -10.14
C VAL A 75 1.41 9.19 -10.81
N PRO A 76 1.54 10.00 -11.88
CA PRO A 76 0.39 10.49 -12.63
C PRO A 76 -0.54 9.36 -13.07
N ASN A 77 -1.83 9.67 -13.16
CA ASN A 77 -2.78 8.79 -13.82
C ASN A 77 -2.60 8.90 -15.35
N THR A 78 -2.89 7.85 -16.10
CA THR A 78 -2.68 7.78 -17.56
C THR A 78 -3.77 8.50 -18.38
N ASN A 79 -4.34 9.60 -17.87
CA ASN A 79 -5.36 10.37 -18.57
C ASN A 79 -4.74 11.58 -19.26
#